data_AF-A0A944KBR9-F1
#
_entry.id   AF-A0A944KBR9-F1
#
_cell.length_a   1.000
_cell.length_b   1.000
_cell.length_c   1.000
_cell.angle_alpha   90.00
_cell.angle_beta   90.00
_cell.angle_gamma   90.00
#
_symmetry.space_group_name_H-M   'P 1'
#
loop_
_entity.id
_entity.type
_entity.pdbx_description
1 polymer ?
#
loop_
_entity_poly.entity_id
_entity_poly.type
_entity_poly.pdbx_seq_one_letter_code
_entity_poly.pdbx_strand_id
1 'polypeptide(L)'
;MPAQQPRRRSILLAVGAAASAVTVLPGASSAAADEPHRRPRGPVVIGHRGAAGWRPEHTAASYTHAVQTGADWIEPDLVPTKDHVLVVRHENEISGTTDVAKHPEFASRRTTKTVDGRSVTGWFTEDFTLAELKTLRAVERLPLVRNRNTVFDGRLEVMTFQEVVDLARELSKRHGRTIAVFPETKHPTYFRSIGLPLEPELIRVIRRNRLGAHECVVQSFEPSSLTRIAEARLRLPLWQALGTTGGPYGHPATYKEMMTPDGLRQIAEYADWIGPDKSSVVAPSPLLADAHAAGLKVGAYTFRCENQFLPVQFRRGTAPNDFGDAFAEYALHYGLGVDAVVTDFPDLAVVARDAALAAATES
;
A
#
# COMPACT_ATOMS: atom_id res chain seq x y z
N MET A 1 21.17 62.54 -46.01
CA MET A 1 22.14 63.65 -45.89
C MET A 1 21.37 64.91 -45.53
N PRO A 2 21.84 65.79 -44.63
CA PRO A 2 23.04 65.73 -43.80
C PRO A 2 22.79 65.97 -42.28
N ALA A 3 23.82 65.63 -41.49
CA ALA A 3 24.41 66.34 -40.33
C ALA A 3 23.51 66.77 -39.15
N GLN A 4 23.96 66.85 -37.90
CA GLN A 4 25.21 66.60 -37.18
C GLN A 4 24.86 66.71 -35.68
N GLN A 5 25.55 65.97 -34.82
CA GLN A 5 25.53 66.20 -33.36
C GLN A 5 26.03 67.61 -33.01
N PRO A 6 25.73 68.08 -31.79
CA PRO A 6 26.85 68.30 -30.88
C PRO A 6 26.62 67.81 -29.45
N ARG A 7 27.73 67.38 -28.84
CA ARG A 7 27.91 67.07 -27.42
C ARG A 7 27.99 68.36 -26.59
N ARG A 8 27.33 68.39 -25.41
CA ARG A 8 27.72 69.19 -24.22
C ARG A 8 27.39 68.36 -22.98
N ARG A 9 28.38 67.74 -22.31
CA ARG A 9 29.17 68.25 -21.16
C ARG A 9 28.31 68.79 -20.01
N SER A 10 28.06 67.88 -19.07
CA SER A 10 28.01 67.97 -17.61
C SER A 10 27.95 69.34 -16.94
N ILE A 11 26.89 69.57 -16.16
CA ILE A 11 26.91 70.38 -14.94
C ILE A 11 26.24 69.55 -13.84
N LEU A 12 26.98 69.30 -12.77
CA LEU A 12 26.49 68.77 -11.50
C LEU A 12 25.47 69.74 -10.91
N LEU A 13 24.30 69.23 -10.51
CA LEU A 13 23.53 69.80 -9.42
C LEU A 13 23.28 68.72 -8.39
N ALA A 14 23.92 68.88 -7.24
CA ALA A 14 23.65 68.15 -6.03
C ALA A 14 22.31 68.62 -5.45
N VAL A 15 21.36 67.72 -5.26
CA VAL A 15 20.19 67.93 -4.42
C VAL A 15 19.98 66.70 -3.56
N GLY A 16 20.12 66.89 -2.25
CA GLY A 16 19.27 66.32 -1.21
C GLY A 16 19.24 64.81 -1.07
N ALA A 17 20.12 64.30 -0.20
CA ALA A 17 19.94 63.00 0.41
C ALA A 17 18.65 62.98 1.27
N ALA A 18 17.68 62.17 0.87
CA ALA A 18 16.70 61.60 1.77
C ALA A 18 16.95 60.08 1.79
N ALA A 19 17.68 59.63 2.81
CA ALA A 19 17.95 58.22 3.04
C ALA A 19 16.67 57.55 3.55
N SER A 20 15.86 57.00 2.64
CA SER A 20 14.93 55.94 2.99
C SER A 20 15.74 54.64 2.99
N ALA A 21 16.07 54.15 4.18
CA ALA A 21 16.63 52.82 4.36
C ALA A 21 15.57 51.79 3.93
N VAL A 22 15.59 51.40 2.65
CA VAL A 22 14.96 50.16 2.21
C VAL A 22 15.89 49.04 2.63
N THR A 23 15.57 48.40 3.75
CA THR A 23 16.15 47.11 4.11
C THR A 23 15.69 46.11 3.05
N VAL A 24 16.48 45.96 1.98
CA VAL A 24 16.37 44.82 1.08
C VAL A 24 16.85 43.63 1.89
N LEU A 25 15.90 42.91 2.50
CA LEU A 25 16.19 41.58 3.01
C LEU A 25 16.70 40.75 1.82
N PRO A 26 17.87 40.10 1.93
CA PRO A 26 18.28 39.14 0.92
C PRO A 26 17.16 38.11 0.84
N GLY A 27 16.54 37.99 -0.33
CA GLY A 27 15.60 36.92 -0.60
C GLY A 27 16.28 35.61 -0.22
N ALA A 28 15.78 34.98 0.84
CA ALA A 28 16.02 33.57 1.06
C ALA A 28 15.30 32.85 -0.08
N SER A 29 15.97 32.79 -1.22
CA SER A 29 15.70 31.77 -2.22
C SER A 29 16.03 30.47 -1.51
N SER A 30 15.02 29.91 -0.85
CA SER A 30 14.99 28.52 -0.48
C SER A 30 15.06 27.77 -1.81
N ALA A 31 16.29 27.49 -2.25
CA ALA A 31 16.56 26.36 -3.09
C ALA A 31 16.25 25.11 -2.25
N ALA A 32 14.96 24.85 -2.03
CA ALA A 32 14.49 23.49 -1.90
C ALA A 32 14.69 22.88 -3.28
N ALA A 33 15.92 22.41 -3.53
CA ALA A 33 16.15 21.45 -4.57
C ALA A 33 15.10 20.35 -4.37
N ASP A 34 14.30 20.16 -5.41
CA ASP A 34 13.29 19.13 -5.53
C ASP A 34 13.99 17.79 -5.41
N GLU A 35 14.11 17.26 -4.18
CA GLU A 35 14.59 15.90 -3.94
C GLU A 35 13.44 14.96 -4.28
N PRO A 36 13.53 14.14 -5.34
CA PRO A 36 12.40 13.33 -5.81
C PRO A 36 12.02 12.16 -4.86
N HIS A 37 12.55 12.15 -3.63
CA HIS A 37 12.44 11.07 -2.65
C HIS A 37 12.13 11.60 -1.24
N ARG A 38 11.19 12.54 -1.10
CA ARG A 38 10.76 12.99 0.23
C ARG A 38 10.08 11.82 0.96
N ARG A 39 10.80 11.22 1.92
CA ARG A 39 10.26 10.16 2.78
C ARG A 39 9.04 10.66 3.57
N PRO A 40 8.07 9.79 3.90
CA PRO A 40 6.93 10.16 4.74
C PRO A 40 7.42 10.77 6.06
N ARG A 41 6.71 11.79 6.54
CA ARG A 41 6.90 12.29 7.91
C ARG A 41 6.07 11.39 8.83
N GLY A 42 6.73 10.68 9.74
CA GLY A 42 6.06 9.73 10.64
C GLY A 42 5.76 8.36 10.01
N PRO A 43 4.84 7.58 10.62
CA PRO A 43 4.47 6.26 10.14
C PRO A 43 3.95 6.27 8.70
N VAL A 44 4.27 5.21 7.95
CA VAL A 44 3.83 5.04 6.55
C VAL A 44 2.33 4.71 6.52
N VAL A 45 1.56 5.43 5.72
CA VAL A 45 0.16 5.07 5.44
C VAL A 45 0.10 4.25 4.15
N ILE A 46 -0.35 3.01 4.26
CA ILE A 46 -0.43 2.06 3.15
C ILE A 46 -1.91 1.88 2.79
N GLY A 47 -2.25 2.20 1.54
CA GLY A 47 -3.59 1.94 1.02
C GLY A 47 -3.79 0.46 0.72
N HIS A 48 -4.47 -0.23 1.64
CA HIS A 48 -4.82 -1.66 1.53
C HIS A 48 -5.75 -1.86 0.33
N ARG A 49 -5.24 -2.55 -0.69
CA ARG A 49 -5.94 -2.71 -1.98
C ARG A 49 -6.35 -1.37 -2.61
N GLY A 50 -5.60 -0.31 -2.30
CA GLY A 50 -5.94 1.09 -2.54
C GLY A 50 -6.73 1.70 -1.38
N ALA A 51 -7.88 2.30 -1.68
CA ALA A 51 -8.81 2.87 -0.71
C ALA A 51 -10.10 2.04 -0.72
N ALA A 52 -10.00 0.77 -0.31
CA ALA A 52 -11.07 -0.21 -0.41
C ALA A 52 -12.33 0.17 0.40
N GLY A 53 -12.22 1.08 1.36
CA GLY A 53 -13.35 1.67 2.08
C GLY A 53 -14.22 2.58 1.20
N TRP A 54 -13.66 3.11 0.12
CA TRP A 54 -14.27 4.13 -0.74
C TRP A 54 -14.49 3.68 -2.18
N ARG A 55 -13.77 2.66 -2.66
CA ARG A 55 -13.84 2.14 -4.04
C ARG A 55 -13.66 0.62 -4.02
N PRO A 56 -14.16 -0.13 -5.02
CA PRO A 56 -13.88 -1.56 -5.13
C PRO A 56 -12.38 -1.85 -5.13
N GLU A 57 -11.98 -2.84 -4.33
CA GLU A 57 -10.57 -3.21 -4.10
C GLU A 57 -9.80 -3.55 -5.38
N HIS A 58 -8.49 -3.28 -5.39
CA HIS A 58 -7.59 -3.56 -6.52
C HIS A 58 -8.07 -3.06 -7.88
N THR A 59 -8.58 -1.83 -7.90
CA THR A 59 -8.93 -1.13 -9.13
C THR A 59 -8.10 0.15 -9.27
N ALA A 60 -7.98 0.65 -10.51
CA ALA A 60 -7.29 1.91 -10.77
C ALA A 60 -7.92 3.07 -9.97
N ALA A 61 -9.24 3.05 -9.81
CA ALA A 61 -9.97 4.04 -9.01
C ALA A 61 -9.61 3.96 -7.53
N SER A 62 -9.48 2.75 -6.96
CA SER A 62 -9.10 2.56 -5.56
C SER A 62 -7.68 3.03 -5.29
N TYR A 63 -6.71 2.64 -6.11
CA TYR A 63 -5.32 3.08 -5.97
C TYR A 63 -5.17 4.59 -6.17
N THR A 64 -5.84 5.14 -7.19
CA THR A 64 -5.82 6.59 -7.45
C THR A 64 -6.38 7.36 -6.26
N HIS A 65 -7.51 6.91 -5.70
CA HIS A 65 -8.13 7.57 -4.56
C HIS A 65 -7.23 7.53 -3.33
N ALA A 66 -6.60 6.37 -3.03
CA ALA A 66 -5.65 6.24 -1.93
C ALA A 66 -4.50 7.26 -2.02
N VAL A 67 -3.90 7.39 -3.21
CA VAL A 67 -2.79 8.34 -3.40
C VAL A 67 -3.27 9.79 -3.32
N GLN A 68 -4.43 10.10 -3.89
CA GLN A 68 -5.06 11.42 -3.82
C GLN A 68 -5.33 11.86 -2.38
N THR A 69 -5.66 10.92 -1.50
CA THR A 69 -5.93 11.17 -0.09
C THR A 69 -4.71 11.01 0.82
N GLY A 70 -3.52 10.81 0.24
CA GLY A 70 -2.25 10.92 0.96
C GLY A 70 -1.59 9.60 1.33
N ALA A 71 -2.07 8.44 0.87
CA ALA A 71 -1.37 7.17 1.06
C ALA A 71 0.06 7.27 0.52
N ASP A 72 1.04 6.80 1.29
CA ASP A 72 2.44 6.75 0.90
C ASP A 72 2.67 5.61 -0.10
N TRP A 73 2.08 4.45 0.20
CA TRP A 73 2.20 3.24 -0.62
C TRP A 73 0.81 2.72 -1.05
N ILE A 74 0.78 1.96 -2.13
CA ILE A 74 -0.40 1.19 -2.56
C ILE A 74 -0.11 -0.30 -2.54
N GLU A 75 -1.06 -1.10 -2.07
CA GLU A 75 -0.87 -2.53 -1.79
C GLU A 75 -1.64 -3.39 -2.81
N PRO A 76 -0.94 -4.05 -3.77
CA PRO A 76 -1.54 -5.04 -4.66
C PRO A 76 -1.32 -6.49 -4.20
N ASP A 77 -2.38 -7.26 -4.02
CA ASP A 77 -2.35 -8.71 -3.84
C ASP A 77 -2.17 -9.41 -5.19
N LEU A 78 -1.22 -10.33 -5.31
CA LEU A 78 -0.82 -10.95 -6.58
C LEU A 78 -1.24 -12.41 -6.68
N VAL A 79 -1.94 -12.72 -7.77
CA VAL A 79 -2.27 -14.08 -8.22
C VAL A 79 -1.96 -14.22 -9.72
N PRO A 80 -1.53 -15.39 -10.21
CA PRO A 80 -1.22 -15.59 -11.62
C PRO A 80 -2.48 -15.96 -12.44
N THR A 81 -2.43 -15.64 -13.72
CA THR A 81 -3.32 -16.16 -14.76
C THR A 81 -2.80 -17.48 -15.33
N LYS A 82 -3.62 -18.17 -16.15
CA LYS A 82 -3.26 -19.39 -16.89
C LYS A 82 -2.03 -19.20 -17.79
N ASP A 83 -1.92 -18.03 -18.41
CA ASP A 83 -0.79 -17.60 -19.26
C ASP A 83 0.31 -16.88 -18.46
N HIS A 84 0.33 -17.10 -17.14
CA HIS A 84 1.38 -16.71 -16.19
C HIS A 84 1.64 -15.20 -16.09
N VAL A 85 0.58 -14.39 -16.21
CA VAL A 85 0.62 -12.96 -15.90
C VAL A 85 0.14 -12.71 -14.48
N LEU A 86 0.83 -11.85 -13.73
CA LEU A 86 0.39 -11.46 -12.39
C LEU A 86 -0.73 -10.41 -12.48
N VAL A 87 -1.91 -10.76 -12.00
CA VAL A 87 -3.07 -9.87 -11.83
C VAL A 87 -3.29 -9.54 -10.37
N VAL A 88 -3.97 -8.42 -10.10
CA VAL A 88 -4.17 -7.93 -8.74
C VAL A 88 -5.51 -8.35 -8.16
N ARG A 89 -5.54 -9.37 -7.32
CA ARG A 89 -6.74 -9.84 -6.60
C ARG A 89 -6.33 -10.48 -5.28
N HIS A 90 -7.12 -10.23 -4.23
CA HIS A 90 -6.83 -10.76 -2.90
C HIS A 90 -6.88 -12.28 -2.81
N GLU A 91 -7.77 -12.90 -3.58
CA GLU A 91 -7.87 -14.36 -3.70
C GLU A 91 -7.80 -14.72 -5.18
N ASN A 92 -7.37 -15.93 -5.47
CA ASN A 92 -7.43 -16.46 -6.83
C ASN A 92 -8.85 -16.86 -7.22
N GLU A 93 -9.71 -17.17 -6.25
CA GLU A 93 -11.15 -17.27 -6.45
C GLU A 93 -11.78 -15.87 -6.65
N ILE A 94 -12.47 -15.67 -7.78
CA ILE A 94 -12.93 -14.34 -8.24
C ILE A 94 -14.45 -14.19 -8.33
N SER A 95 -15.25 -15.13 -7.81
CA SER A 95 -16.72 -15.05 -7.82
C SER A 95 -17.24 -13.80 -7.13
N GLY A 96 -16.63 -13.43 -6.00
CA GLY A 96 -17.06 -12.33 -5.15
C GLY A 96 -16.45 -10.96 -5.47
N THR A 97 -15.51 -10.89 -6.42
CA THR A 97 -14.74 -9.67 -6.72
C THR A 97 -14.75 -9.31 -8.20
N THR A 98 -15.42 -10.13 -9.02
CA THR A 98 -15.67 -9.85 -10.44
C THR A 98 -17.12 -10.20 -10.82
N ASP A 99 -17.53 -9.81 -12.01
CA ASP A 99 -18.81 -10.18 -12.61
C ASP A 99 -18.79 -11.54 -13.35
N VAL A 100 -17.76 -12.39 -13.15
CA VAL A 100 -17.59 -13.67 -13.86
C VAL A 100 -18.83 -14.56 -13.90
N ALA A 101 -19.63 -14.58 -12.82
CA ALA A 101 -20.85 -15.36 -12.75
C ALA A 101 -21.96 -14.89 -13.72
N LYS A 102 -21.85 -13.67 -14.26
CA LYS A 102 -22.76 -13.07 -15.25
C LYS A 102 -22.33 -13.35 -16.70
N HIS A 103 -21.22 -14.05 -16.92
CA HIS A 103 -20.68 -14.40 -18.24
C HIS A 103 -20.96 -15.88 -18.58
N PRO A 104 -22.00 -16.18 -19.40
CA PRO A 104 -22.37 -17.56 -19.73
C PRO A 104 -21.25 -18.36 -20.40
N GLU A 105 -20.39 -17.71 -21.17
CA GLU A 105 -19.22 -18.31 -21.81
C GLU A 105 -18.22 -18.90 -20.81
N PHE A 106 -18.25 -18.44 -19.56
CA PHE A 106 -17.39 -18.92 -18.48
C PHE A 106 -18.10 -19.84 -17.49
N ALA A 107 -19.40 -20.13 -17.67
CA ALA A 107 -20.17 -20.94 -16.73
C ALA A 107 -19.54 -22.33 -16.47
N SER A 108 -18.96 -22.96 -17.50
CA SER A 108 -18.29 -24.27 -17.40
C SER A 108 -16.93 -24.23 -16.68
N ARG A 109 -16.38 -23.04 -16.43
CA ARG A 109 -15.11 -22.87 -15.69
C ARG A 109 -15.30 -22.88 -14.17
N ARG A 110 -16.54 -22.85 -13.68
CA ARG A 110 -16.82 -22.97 -12.25
C ARG A 110 -16.42 -24.36 -11.76
N THR A 111 -15.53 -24.43 -10.79
CA THR A 111 -14.97 -25.70 -10.29
C THR A 111 -14.73 -25.66 -8.78
N THR A 112 -14.32 -26.79 -8.21
CA THR A 112 -13.87 -26.88 -6.81
C THR A 112 -12.38 -27.22 -6.78
N LYS A 113 -11.59 -26.44 -6.03
CA LYS A 113 -10.15 -26.65 -5.84
C LYS A 113 -9.80 -26.69 -4.37
N THR A 114 -8.73 -27.39 -4.04
CA THR A 114 -8.11 -27.34 -2.71
C THR A 114 -6.98 -26.33 -2.72
N VAL A 115 -7.20 -25.16 -2.12
CA VAL A 115 -6.20 -24.09 -1.97
C VAL A 115 -5.78 -24.08 -0.50
N ASP A 116 -4.49 -24.26 -0.23
CA ASP A 116 -3.92 -24.31 1.12
C ASP A 116 -4.67 -25.24 2.09
N GLY A 117 -5.08 -26.42 1.59
CA GLY A 117 -5.81 -27.43 2.37
C GLY A 117 -7.30 -27.13 2.57
N ARG A 118 -7.84 -26.05 1.97
CA ARG A 118 -9.26 -25.68 2.04
C ARG A 118 -9.94 -25.91 0.69
N SER A 119 -11.10 -26.56 0.72
CA SER A 119 -11.94 -26.72 -0.46
C SER A 119 -12.67 -25.40 -0.76
N VAL A 120 -12.46 -24.86 -1.95
CA VAL A 120 -13.03 -23.61 -2.44
C VAL A 120 -13.76 -23.90 -3.75
N THR A 121 -14.97 -23.38 -3.92
CA THR A 121 -15.76 -23.56 -5.15
C THR A 121 -16.06 -22.22 -5.78
N GLY A 122 -15.70 -22.05 -7.07
CA GLY A 122 -15.85 -20.78 -7.76
C GLY A 122 -15.14 -20.74 -9.09
N TRP A 123 -14.69 -19.56 -9.51
CA TRP A 123 -13.88 -19.34 -10.70
C TRP A 123 -12.50 -18.86 -10.28
N PHE A 124 -11.44 -19.42 -10.86
CA PHE A 124 -10.09 -19.18 -10.37
C PHE A 124 -9.21 -18.52 -11.43
N THR A 125 -8.40 -17.53 -11.06
CA THR A 125 -7.57 -16.76 -12.01
C THR A 125 -6.67 -17.64 -12.86
N GLU A 126 -6.14 -18.73 -12.31
CA GLU A 126 -5.28 -19.67 -13.03
C GLU A 126 -6.01 -20.51 -14.10
N ASP A 127 -7.33 -20.44 -14.19
CA ASP A 127 -8.12 -21.09 -15.26
C ASP A 127 -8.38 -20.16 -16.45
N PHE A 128 -8.03 -18.87 -16.34
CA PHE A 128 -8.27 -17.84 -17.36
C PHE A 128 -6.95 -17.27 -17.87
N THR A 129 -6.89 -16.99 -19.17
CA THR A 129 -5.86 -16.13 -19.75
C THR A 129 -6.06 -14.69 -19.30
N LEU A 130 -5.01 -13.85 -19.40
CA LEU A 130 -5.16 -12.42 -19.15
C LEU A 130 -6.22 -11.80 -20.06
N ALA A 131 -6.25 -12.19 -21.33
CA ALA A 131 -7.21 -11.67 -22.31
C ALA A 131 -8.66 -11.94 -21.88
N GLU A 132 -8.95 -13.15 -21.38
CA GLU A 132 -10.26 -13.48 -20.81
C GLU A 132 -10.54 -12.68 -19.53
N LEU A 133 -9.59 -12.56 -18.59
CA LEU A 133 -9.80 -11.77 -17.37
C LEU A 133 -10.05 -10.28 -17.66
N LYS A 134 -9.48 -9.74 -18.73
CA LYS A 134 -9.70 -8.36 -19.16
C LYS A 134 -11.12 -8.09 -19.69
N THR A 135 -11.89 -9.14 -20.05
CA THR A 135 -13.31 -8.97 -20.39
C THR A 135 -14.20 -8.83 -19.16
N LEU A 136 -13.73 -9.26 -17.99
CA LEU A 136 -14.46 -9.16 -16.72
C LEU A 136 -14.37 -7.75 -16.13
N ARG A 137 -15.30 -7.44 -15.22
CA ARG A 137 -15.34 -6.19 -14.46
C ARG A 137 -15.30 -6.47 -12.96
N ALA A 138 -14.56 -5.63 -12.25
CA ALA A 138 -14.50 -5.64 -10.80
C ALA A 138 -15.86 -5.29 -10.19
N VAL A 139 -16.17 -5.91 -9.06
CA VAL A 139 -17.34 -5.59 -8.22
C VAL A 139 -16.91 -5.43 -6.76
N GLU A 140 -17.71 -4.73 -5.97
CA GLU A 140 -17.50 -4.57 -4.54
C GLU A 140 -17.56 -5.93 -3.82
N ARG A 141 -16.50 -6.26 -3.07
CA ARG A 141 -16.35 -7.51 -2.33
C ARG A 141 -17.29 -7.63 -1.14
N LEU A 142 -17.56 -6.51 -0.47
CA LEU A 142 -18.37 -6.44 0.74
C LEU A 142 -19.64 -5.62 0.51
N PRO A 143 -20.52 -5.98 -0.44
CA PRO A 143 -21.63 -5.12 -0.87
C PRO A 143 -22.65 -4.86 0.24
N LEU A 144 -22.74 -5.75 1.24
CA LEU A 144 -23.61 -5.56 2.41
C LEU A 144 -23.02 -4.62 3.47
N VAL A 145 -21.70 -4.41 3.45
CA VAL A 145 -20.99 -3.51 4.37
C VAL A 145 -20.74 -2.15 3.70
N ARG A 146 -20.28 -2.18 2.44
CA ARG A 146 -19.89 -1.03 1.62
C ARG A 146 -20.82 -0.84 0.44
N ASN A 147 -22.12 -0.84 0.70
CA ASN A 147 -23.15 -0.76 -0.35
C ASN A 147 -22.96 0.45 -1.29
N ARG A 148 -22.39 1.57 -0.79
CA ARG A 148 -22.07 2.76 -1.59
C ARG A 148 -21.06 2.49 -2.70
N ASN A 149 -20.16 1.52 -2.52
CA ASN A 149 -19.17 1.16 -3.53
C ASN A 149 -19.79 0.38 -4.69
N THR A 150 -20.97 -0.23 -4.53
CA THR A 150 -21.64 -0.99 -5.61
C THR A 150 -22.02 -0.13 -6.82
N VAL A 151 -22.05 1.20 -6.67
CA VAL A 151 -22.20 2.14 -7.80
C VAL A 151 -21.08 2.01 -8.85
N PHE A 152 -19.93 1.44 -8.46
CA PHE A 152 -18.79 1.19 -9.32
C PHE A 152 -18.77 -0.21 -9.96
N ASP A 153 -19.69 -1.10 -9.56
CA ASP A 153 -19.76 -2.46 -10.10
C ASP A 153 -19.90 -2.44 -11.61
N GLY A 154 -19.15 -3.31 -12.30
CA GLY A 154 -19.22 -3.43 -13.75
C GLY A 154 -18.46 -2.35 -14.53
N ARG A 155 -17.73 -1.43 -13.86
CA ARG A 155 -17.09 -0.29 -14.54
C ARG A 155 -15.59 -0.43 -14.77
N LEU A 156 -14.90 -1.17 -13.91
CA LEU A 156 -13.43 -1.18 -13.83
C LEU A 156 -12.90 -2.56 -14.19
N GLU A 157 -11.80 -2.61 -14.93
CA GLU A 157 -11.17 -3.87 -15.36
C GLU A 157 -10.34 -4.52 -14.25
N VAL A 158 -10.05 -5.81 -14.40
CA VAL A 158 -8.97 -6.48 -13.66
C VAL A 158 -7.63 -5.88 -14.10
N MET A 159 -6.81 -5.45 -13.14
CA MET A 159 -5.48 -4.92 -13.41
C MET A 159 -4.40 -6.01 -13.31
N THR A 160 -3.33 -5.84 -14.07
CA THR A 160 -2.06 -6.55 -13.91
C THR A 160 -1.16 -5.83 -12.92
N PHE A 161 -0.16 -6.53 -12.37
CA PHE A 161 0.85 -5.86 -11.54
C PHE A 161 1.63 -4.79 -12.32
N GLN A 162 1.93 -5.02 -13.61
CA GLN A 162 2.59 -4.01 -14.45
C GLN A 162 1.76 -2.72 -14.54
N GLU A 163 0.44 -2.82 -14.72
CA GLU A 163 -0.43 -1.64 -14.77
C GLU A 163 -0.48 -0.90 -13.43
N VAL A 164 -0.36 -1.60 -12.29
CA VAL A 164 -0.23 -0.96 -10.98
C VAL A 164 1.10 -0.23 -10.84
N VAL A 165 2.20 -0.81 -11.32
CA VAL A 165 3.51 -0.13 -11.35
C VAL A 165 3.46 1.13 -12.22
N ASP A 166 2.85 1.04 -13.40
CA ASP A 166 2.71 2.17 -14.32
C ASP A 166 1.86 3.29 -13.69
N LEU A 167 0.75 2.92 -13.04
CA LEU A 167 -0.10 3.86 -12.29
C LEU A 167 0.64 4.51 -11.12
N ALA A 168 1.40 3.75 -10.34
CA ALA A 168 2.20 4.30 -9.24
C ALA A 168 3.23 5.33 -9.75
N ARG A 169 3.88 5.06 -10.89
CA ARG A 169 4.82 6.00 -11.53
C ARG A 169 4.10 7.25 -12.05
N GLU A 170 2.94 7.11 -12.67
CA GLU A 170 2.13 8.24 -13.13
C GLU A 170 1.74 9.13 -11.94
N LEU A 171 1.19 8.53 -10.88
CA LEU A 171 0.76 9.25 -9.68
C LEU A 171 1.95 9.87 -8.94
N SER A 172 3.10 9.21 -8.93
CA SER A 172 4.33 9.79 -8.35
C SER A 172 4.72 11.10 -9.05
N LYS A 173 4.70 11.11 -10.38
CA LYS A 173 4.96 12.31 -11.18
C LYS A 173 3.91 13.38 -10.94
N ARG A 174 2.63 13.01 -10.92
CA ARG A 174 1.50 13.94 -10.73
C ARG A 174 1.55 14.64 -9.37
N HIS A 175 1.95 13.93 -8.32
CA HIS A 175 1.93 14.44 -6.94
C HIS A 175 3.30 14.90 -6.42
N GLY A 176 4.37 14.83 -7.24
CA GLY A 176 5.71 15.27 -6.85
C GLY A 176 6.29 14.50 -5.66
N ARG A 177 5.92 13.22 -5.49
CA ARG A 177 6.42 12.35 -4.41
C ARG A 177 6.46 10.90 -4.88
N THR A 178 7.39 10.09 -4.37
CA THR A 178 7.42 8.65 -4.66
C THR A 178 6.20 7.96 -4.05
N ILE A 179 5.45 7.22 -4.88
CA ILE A 179 4.43 6.27 -4.46
C ILE A 179 5.00 4.87 -4.63
N ALA A 180 5.23 4.16 -3.52
CA ALA A 180 5.72 2.79 -3.59
C ALA A 180 4.58 1.81 -3.85
N VAL A 181 4.89 0.71 -4.54
CA VAL A 181 4.03 -0.48 -4.59
C VAL A 181 4.43 -1.45 -3.48
N PHE A 182 3.45 -2.05 -2.82
CA PHE A 182 3.63 -2.99 -1.72
C PHE A 182 3.01 -4.35 -2.07
N PRO A 183 3.55 -5.09 -3.07
CA PRO A 183 2.91 -6.32 -3.54
C PRO A 183 2.93 -7.48 -2.53
N GLU A 184 1.80 -8.17 -2.40
CA GLU A 184 1.67 -9.44 -1.67
C GLU A 184 1.65 -10.64 -2.61
N THR A 185 2.45 -11.68 -2.36
CA THR A 185 2.28 -12.98 -3.02
C THR A 185 1.21 -13.81 -2.31
N LYS A 186 0.08 -14.12 -2.98
CA LYS A 186 -1.00 -14.94 -2.41
C LYS A 186 -0.82 -16.42 -2.71
N HIS A 187 -0.88 -17.27 -1.70
CA HIS A 187 -0.77 -18.73 -1.84
C HIS A 187 0.44 -19.24 -2.66
N PRO A 188 1.67 -18.71 -2.45
CA PRO A 188 2.81 -19.10 -3.29
C PRO A 188 3.11 -20.61 -3.23
N THR A 189 2.87 -21.32 -2.13
CA THR A 189 3.02 -22.79 -2.11
C THR A 189 2.01 -23.48 -3.02
N TYR A 190 0.73 -23.10 -2.97
CA TYR A 190 -0.29 -23.63 -3.87
C TYR A 190 0.10 -23.40 -5.33
N PHE A 191 0.45 -22.18 -5.70
CA PHE A 191 0.76 -21.83 -7.08
C PHE A 191 2.01 -22.52 -7.62
N ARG A 192 3.04 -22.73 -6.78
CA ARG A 192 4.18 -23.58 -7.13
C ARG A 192 3.76 -25.02 -7.42
N SER A 193 2.84 -25.57 -6.62
CA SER A 193 2.38 -26.97 -6.78
C SER A 193 1.67 -27.24 -8.11
N ILE A 194 1.08 -26.21 -8.74
CA ILE A 194 0.39 -26.30 -10.02
C ILE A 194 1.22 -25.72 -11.20
N GLY A 195 2.50 -25.41 -10.97
CA GLY A 195 3.40 -24.94 -12.02
C GLY A 195 3.25 -23.46 -12.41
N LEU A 196 2.64 -22.63 -11.55
CA LEU A 196 2.44 -21.19 -11.78
C LEU A 196 3.11 -20.33 -10.69
N PRO A 197 4.42 -20.50 -10.39
CA PRO A 197 5.08 -19.78 -9.31
C PRO A 197 4.99 -18.25 -9.48
N LEU A 198 4.68 -17.54 -8.40
CA LEU A 198 4.53 -16.08 -8.40
C LEU A 198 5.87 -15.35 -8.48
N GLU A 199 6.87 -15.87 -7.76
CA GLU A 199 8.12 -15.18 -7.48
C GLU A 199 8.93 -14.86 -8.75
N PRO A 200 9.13 -15.79 -9.70
CA PRO A 200 9.89 -15.50 -10.93
C PRO A 200 9.28 -14.34 -11.73
N GLU A 201 7.95 -14.31 -11.85
CA GLU A 201 7.24 -13.25 -12.58
C GLU A 201 7.29 -11.92 -11.84
N LEU A 202 7.16 -11.94 -10.51
CA LEU A 202 7.30 -10.74 -9.67
C LEU A 202 8.72 -10.15 -9.82
N ILE A 203 9.75 -11.00 -9.71
CA ILE A 203 11.16 -10.62 -9.93
C ILE A 203 11.35 -10.02 -11.33
N ARG A 204 10.75 -10.64 -12.35
CA ARG A 204 10.84 -10.16 -13.74
C ARG A 204 10.25 -8.75 -13.88
N VAL A 205 9.05 -8.50 -13.34
CA VAL A 205 8.41 -7.17 -13.38
C VAL A 205 9.24 -6.15 -12.60
N ILE A 206 9.72 -6.49 -11.41
CA ILE A 206 10.59 -5.61 -10.61
C ILE A 206 11.86 -5.22 -11.39
N ARG A 207 12.57 -6.19 -11.97
CA ARG A 207 13.81 -5.95 -12.74
C ARG A 207 13.54 -5.12 -13.99
N ARG A 208 12.48 -5.45 -14.73
CA ARG A 208 12.08 -4.73 -15.95
C ARG A 208 11.83 -3.26 -15.66
N ASN A 209 11.16 -2.97 -14.55
CA ASN A 209 10.80 -1.61 -14.15
C ASN A 209 11.87 -0.92 -13.29
N ARG A 210 12.97 -1.61 -12.97
CA ARG A 210 14.07 -1.11 -12.11
C ARG A 210 13.58 -0.55 -10.78
N LEU A 211 12.58 -1.19 -10.17
CA LEU A 211 12.04 -0.73 -8.89
C LEU A 211 13.11 -0.85 -7.81
N GLY A 212 13.36 0.26 -7.10
CA GLY A 212 14.30 0.31 -5.98
C GLY A 212 13.63 0.17 -4.61
N ALA A 213 14.46 0.18 -3.56
CA ALA A 213 14.03 0.03 -2.16
C ALA A 213 13.07 1.11 -1.62
N HIS A 214 12.87 2.20 -2.39
CA HIS A 214 11.91 3.26 -2.08
C HIS A 214 10.65 3.21 -2.95
N GLU A 215 10.64 2.35 -3.98
CA GLU A 215 9.52 2.20 -4.92
C GLU A 215 8.80 0.86 -4.74
N CYS A 216 9.41 -0.13 -4.08
CA CYS A 216 8.83 -1.46 -3.91
C CYS A 216 9.22 -2.08 -2.57
N VAL A 217 8.25 -2.66 -1.87
CA VAL A 217 8.42 -3.52 -0.69
C VAL A 217 7.60 -4.78 -0.93
N VAL A 218 8.19 -5.96 -0.80
CA VAL A 218 7.46 -7.22 -1.10
C VAL A 218 7.00 -7.86 0.20
N GLN A 219 5.71 -8.21 0.29
CA GLN A 219 5.16 -8.95 1.41
C GLN A 219 4.69 -10.35 1.03
N SER A 220 4.64 -11.23 2.03
CA SER A 220 4.05 -12.56 1.95
C SER A 220 3.74 -13.06 3.35
N PHE A 221 2.67 -13.85 3.48
CA PHE A 221 2.47 -14.67 4.67
C PHE A 221 3.41 -15.87 4.71
N GLU A 222 3.81 -16.41 3.56
CA GLU A 222 4.69 -17.58 3.48
C GLU A 222 6.18 -17.19 3.43
N PRO A 223 7.00 -17.55 4.45
CA PRO A 223 8.42 -17.21 4.50
C PRO A 223 9.21 -17.70 3.29
N SER A 224 8.84 -18.89 2.78
CA SER A 224 9.50 -19.50 1.61
C SER A 224 9.44 -18.63 0.35
N SER A 225 8.41 -17.79 0.21
CA SER A 225 8.32 -16.84 -0.90
C SER A 225 9.31 -15.69 -0.73
N LEU A 226 9.40 -15.11 0.47
CA LEU A 226 10.32 -14.02 0.79
C LEU A 226 11.78 -14.46 0.63
N THR A 227 12.13 -15.67 1.10
CA THR A 227 13.49 -16.21 0.90
C THR A 227 13.84 -16.32 -0.59
N ARG A 228 12.92 -16.79 -1.45
CA ARG A 228 13.13 -16.85 -2.91
C ARG A 228 13.30 -15.46 -3.54
N ILE A 229 12.56 -14.47 -3.06
CA ILE A 229 12.73 -13.07 -3.49
C ILE A 229 14.10 -12.53 -3.02
N ALA A 230 14.52 -12.84 -1.79
CA ALA A 230 15.82 -12.44 -1.25
C ALA A 230 16.99 -13.02 -2.06
N GLU A 231 16.90 -14.29 -2.47
CA GLU A 231 17.88 -14.97 -3.33
C GLU A 231 18.09 -14.26 -4.68
N ALA A 232 17.08 -13.56 -5.19
CA ALA A 232 17.18 -12.77 -6.41
C ALA A 232 18.01 -11.48 -6.26
N ARG A 233 18.44 -11.15 -5.02
CA ARG A 233 19.30 -10.03 -4.64
C ARG A 233 18.84 -8.67 -5.19
N LEU A 234 17.52 -8.44 -5.17
CA LEU A 234 16.91 -7.21 -5.66
C LEU A 234 17.19 -6.00 -4.74
N ARG A 235 17.67 -6.24 -3.51
CA ARG A 235 17.91 -5.23 -2.47
C ARG A 235 16.65 -4.40 -2.16
N LEU A 236 15.49 -5.05 -2.18
CA LEU A 236 14.22 -4.48 -1.76
C LEU A 236 13.96 -4.84 -0.29
N PRO A 237 13.24 -4.00 0.46
CA PRO A 237 12.74 -4.38 1.76
C PRO A 237 11.73 -5.54 1.62
N LEU A 238 11.84 -6.52 2.50
CA LEU A 238 10.92 -7.66 2.59
C LEU A 238 10.10 -7.60 3.87
N TRP A 239 8.86 -8.08 3.78
CA TRP A 239 7.86 -7.94 4.83
C TRP A 239 7.15 -9.26 5.12
N GLN A 240 7.39 -9.81 6.31
CA GLN A 240 6.75 -11.04 6.76
C GLN A 240 5.38 -10.72 7.35
N ALA A 241 4.31 -11.09 6.66
CA ALA A 241 2.95 -10.96 7.17
C ALA A 241 2.64 -12.06 8.21
N LEU A 242 1.93 -11.71 9.27
CA LEU A 242 1.71 -12.57 10.44
C LEU A 242 0.23 -12.56 10.83
N GLY A 243 -0.41 -13.73 10.75
CA GLY A 243 -1.79 -13.91 11.18
C GLY A 243 -1.96 -14.01 12.70
N THR A 244 -3.20 -13.95 13.17
CA THR A 244 -3.52 -14.11 14.60
C THR A 244 -3.60 -15.56 15.07
N THR A 245 -3.82 -16.50 14.15
CA THR A 245 -4.03 -17.92 14.45
C THR A 245 -3.44 -18.82 13.36
N GLY A 246 -3.07 -20.05 13.73
CA GLY A 246 -2.42 -21.00 12.82
C GLY A 246 -0.98 -20.62 12.53
N GLY A 247 -0.52 -20.92 11.31
CA GLY A 247 0.80 -20.56 10.80
C GLY A 247 0.78 -20.41 9.27
N PRO A 248 1.88 -19.94 8.67
CA PRO A 248 2.00 -19.88 7.22
C PRO A 248 1.85 -21.26 6.60
N TYR A 249 1.22 -21.33 5.43
CA TYR A 249 1.17 -22.59 4.70
C TYR A 249 2.58 -23.04 4.28
N GLY A 250 2.87 -24.34 4.42
CA GLY A 250 4.19 -24.88 4.11
C GLY A 250 5.30 -24.50 5.09
N HIS A 251 4.98 -23.94 6.27
CA HIS A 251 5.94 -23.59 7.31
C HIS A 251 5.61 -24.30 8.64
N PRO A 252 6.60 -24.82 9.39
CA PRO A 252 6.35 -25.59 10.61
C PRO A 252 5.92 -24.72 11.80
N ALA A 253 6.39 -23.47 11.87
CA ALA A 253 6.05 -22.57 12.99
C ALA A 253 4.66 -21.95 12.84
N THR A 254 3.97 -21.81 13.96
CA THR A 254 2.77 -20.99 14.11
C THR A 254 3.11 -19.50 14.08
N TYR A 255 2.13 -18.65 13.75
CA TYR A 255 2.32 -17.19 13.84
C TYR A 255 2.63 -16.74 15.28
N LYS A 256 2.08 -17.43 16.28
CA LYS A 256 2.40 -17.16 17.69
C LYS A 256 3.89 -17.39 17.98
N GLU A 257 4.46 -18.48 17.48
CA GLU A 257 5.90 -18.78 17.63
C GLU A 257 6.75 -17.77 16.85
N MET A 258 6.33 -17.41 15.64
CA MET A 258 7.00 -16.38 14.82
C MET A 258 7.01 -14.99 15.48
N MET A 259 6.02 -14.68 16.32
CA MET A 259 5.91 -13.42 17.07
C MET A 259 6.67 -13.43 18.42
N THR A 260 7.41 -14.49 18.75
CA THR A 260 8.30 -14.50 19.92
C THR A 260 9.64 -13.82 19.61
N PRO A 261 10.43 -13.39 20.61
CA PRO A 261 11.77 -12.85 20.37
C PRO A 261 12.66 -13.75 19.50
N ASP A 262 12.56 -15.07 19.63
CA ASP A 262 13.34 -16.02 18.84
C ASP A 262 12.84 -16.08 17.39
N GLY A 263 11.52 -16.11 17.19
CA GLY A 263 10.90 -16.04 15.87
C GLY A 263 11.23 -14.73 15.14
N LEU A 264 11.21 -13.61 15.86
CA LEU A 264 11.57 -12.29 15.31
C LEU A 264 13.04 -12.24 14.88
N ARG A 265 13.97 -12.83 15.64
CA ARG A 265 15.37 -12.94 15.22
C ARG A 265 15.53 -13.78 13.96
N GLN A 266 14.75 -14.85 13.80
CA GLN A 266 14.74 -15.65 12.56
C GLN A 266 14.16 -14.86 11.37
N ILE A 267 13.10 -14.09 11.58
CA ILE A 267 12.51 -13.22 10.54
C ILE A 267 13.54 -12.18 10.07
N ALA A 268 14.29 -11.58 11.01
CA ALA A 268 15.32 -10.57 10.71
C ALA A 268 16.47 -11.08 9.83
N GLU A 269 16.63 -12.39 9.65
CA GLU A 269 17.62 -12.95 8.72
C GLU A 269 17.24 -12.76 7.24
N TYR A 270 15.96 -12.57 6.93
CA TYR A 270 15.46 -12.46 5.55
C TYR A 270 14.49 -11.31 5.30
N ALA A 271 13.94 -10.67 6.33
CA ALA A 271 12.99 -9.58 6.20
C ALA A 271 13.37 -8.37 7.05
N ASP A 272 12.91 -7.20 6.61
CA ASP A 272 13.14 -5.91 7.27
C ASP A 272 11.90 -5.46 8.08
N TRP A 273 10.74 -6.05 7.78
CA TRP A 273 9.46 -5.73 8.41
C TRP A 273 8.71 -6.98 8.85
N ILE A 274 7.92 -6.83 9.90
CA ILE A 274 6.77 -7.69 10.16
C ILE A 274 5.47 -6.93 9.94
N GLY A 275 4.45 -7.64 9.47
CA GLY A 275 3.09 -7.14 9.42
C GLY A 275 2.16 -8.01 10.20
N PRO A 276 1.91 -7.74 11.48
CA PRO A 276 0.90 -8.43 12.24
C PRO A 276 -0.50 -7.82 12.04
N ASP A 277 -1.53 -8.58 12.41
CA ASP A 277 -2.84 -8.00 12.67
C ASP A 277 -2.73 -6.92 13.77
N LYS A 278 -3.48 -5.83 13.62
CA LYS A 278 -3.48 -4.67 14.54
C LYS A 278 -3.79 -5.06 15.98
N SER A 279 -4.58 -6.11 16.21
CA SER A 279 -4.85 -6.57 17.57
C SER A 279 -3.63 -7.18 18.26
N SER A 280 -2.65 -7.70 17.50
CA SER A 280 -1.44 -8.31 18.06
C SER A 280 -0.44 -7.29 18.62
N VAL A 281 -0.59 -6.00 18.32
CA VAL A 281 0.28 -4.93 18.85
C VAL A 281 -0.34 -4.16 20.01
N VAL A 282 -1.62 -4.43 20.35
CA VAL A 282 -2.31 -3.76 21.46
C VAL A 282 -2.04 -4.50 22.78
N ALA A 283 -1.93 -3.73 23.87
CA ALA A 283 -1.59 -4.23 25.19
C ALA A 283 -2.57 -5.30 25.74
N PRO A 284 -2.08 -6.29 26.51
CA PRO A 284 -0.66 -6.52 26.83
C PRO A 284 0.04 -7.30 25.71
N SER A 285 0.95 -6.65 24.98
CA SER A 285 1.75 -7.26 23.92
C SER A 285 3.15 -6.66 23.91
N PRO A 286 4.22 -7.47 24.06
CA PRO A 286 5.59 -6.98 23.91
C PRO A 286 6.04 -6.91 22.44
N LEU A 287 5.21 -7.40 21.50
CA LEU A 287 5.59 -7.64 20.10
C LEU A 287 6.25 -6.43 19.44
N LEU A 288 5.70 -5.23 19.64
CA LEU A 288 6.24 -4.02 19.03
C LEU A 288 7.67 -3.73 19.53
N ALA A 289 7.88 -3.78 20.85
CA ALA A 289 9.19 -3.57 21.46
C ALA A 289 10.18 -4.68 21.08
N ASP A 290 9.74 -5.94 21.08
CA ASP A 290 10.58 -7.09 20.73
C ASP A 290 10.99 -7.04 19.25
N ALA A 291 10.10 -6.64 18.35
CA ALA A 291 10.40 -6.50 16.92
C ALA A 291 11.40 -5.37 16.68
N HIS A 292 11.19 -4.20 17.30
CA HIS A 292 12.14 -3.09 17.22
C HIS A 292 13.51 -3.47 17.81
N ALA A 293 13.55 -4.22 18.91
CA ALA A 293 14.80 -4.73 19.49
C ALA A 293 15.53 -5.72 18.56
N ALA A 294 14.79 -6.46 17.73
CA ALA A 294 15.35 -7.31 16.67
C ALA A 294 15.74 -6.54 15.40
N GLY A 295 15.55 -5.22 15.36
CA GLY A 295 15.85 -4.38 14.19
C GLY A 295 14.78 -4.42 13.09
N LEU A 296 13.63 -5.04 13.36
CA LEU A 296 12.49 -5.12 12.44
C LEU A 296 11.58 -3.91 12.61
N LYS A 297 11.03 -3.42 11.51
CA LYS A 297 9.93 -2.45 11.53
C LYS A 297 8.59 -3.16 11.63
N VAL A 298 7.58 -2.48 12.16
CA VAL A 298 6.26 -3.05 12.40
C VAL A 298 5.17 -2.25 11.71
N GLY A 299 4.46 -2.87 10.78
CA GLY A 299 3.26 -2.29 10.19
C GLY A 299 2.00 -3.11 10.42
N ALA A 300 1.02 -2.53 11.09
CA ALA A 300 -0.19 -3.27 11.46
C ALA A 300 -1.25 -3.23 10.35
N TYR A 301 -1.95 -4.36 10.15
CA TYR A 301 -3.11 -4.46 9.24
C TYR A 301 -4.35 -5.03 9.97
N THR A 302 -5.58 -4.91 9.47
CA THR A 302 -6.06 -3.89 8.56
C THR A 302 -6.94 -2.94 9.35
N PHE A 303 -6.66 -1.63 9.25
CA PHE A 303 -7.51 -0.60 9.84
C PHE A 303 -8.75 -0.38 8.97
N ARG A 304 -9.91 -0.37 9.62
CA ARG A 304 -11.24 -0.27 9.02
C ARG A 304 -12.15 0.53 9.93
N CYS A 305 -13.07 1.30 9.37
CA CYS A 305 -13.88 2.25 10.14
C CYS A 305 -15.20 1.66 10.63
N GLU A 306 -15.67 0.60 10.00
CA GLU A 306 -16.96 -0.01 10.32
C GLU A 306 -16.88 -0.70 11.70
N ASN A 307 -17.89 -0.48 12.55
CA ASN A 307 -17.94 -0.93 13.95
C ASN A 307 -17.56 -2.40 14.14
N GLN A 308 -17.99 -3.29 13.25
CA GLN A 308 -17.69 -4.73 13.35
C GLN A 308 -16.19 -5.05 13.27
N PHE A 309 -15.39 -4.18 12.64
CA PHE A 309 -13.93 -4.33 12.51
C PHE A 309 -13.14 -3.50 13.54
N LEU A 310 -13.84 -2.74 14.37
CA LEU A 310 -13.24 -1.95 15.44
C LEU A 310 -13.25 -2.72 16.77
N PRO A 311 -12.22 -2.55 17.61
CA PRO A 311 -12.26 -2.88 19.02
C PRO A 311 -13.49 -2.26 19.70
N VAL A 312 -14.06 -2.96 20.69
CA VAL A 312 -15.35 -2.60 21.32
C VAL A 312 -15.34 -1.16 21.83
N GLN A 313 -14.24 -0.70 22.42
CA GLN A 313 -14.10 0.65 22.97
C GLN A 313 -14.13 1.78 21.93
N PHE A 314 -13.92 1.47 20.65
CA PHE A 314 -13.96 2.44 19.55
C PHE A 314 -15.24 2.35 18.73
N ARG A 315 -16.20 1.48 19.10
CA ARG A 315 -17.47 1.39 18.39
C ARG A 315 -18.39 2.55 18.77
N ARG A 316 -19.13 3.09 17.79
CA ARG A 316 -20.15 4.14 18.01
C ARG A 316 -21.51 3.62 17.61
N GLY A 317 -22.48 3.66 18.53
CA GLY A 317 -23.80 3.08 18.30
C GLY A 317 -23.76 1.54 18.26
N THR A 318 -24.80 0.93 17.69
CA THR A 318 -24.99 -0.53 17.67
C THR A 318 -24.99 -1.15 16.28
N ALA A 319 -25.12 -0.34 15.22
CA ALA A 319 -25.14 -0.86 13.86
C ALA A 319 -23.72 -1.31 13.44
N PRO A 320 -23.54 -2.55 12.96
CA PRO A 320 -22.22 -3.11 12.68
C PRO A 320 -21.48 -2.44 11.52
N ASN A 321 -22.21 -1.83 10.60
CA ASN A 321 -21.66 -1.18 9.40
C ASN A 321 -21.50 0.34 9.54
N ASP A 322 -22.01 0.93 10.62
CA ASP A 322 -21.77 2.34 10.90
C ASP A 322 -20.30 2.58 11.25
N PHE A 323 -19.82 3.79 10.97
CA PHE A 323 -18.45 4.16 11.29
C PHE A 323 -18.31 4.44 12.79
N GLY A 324 -17.35 3.77 13.42
CA GLY A 324 -16.95 4.06 14.79
C GLY A 324 -15.89 5.15 14.87
N ASP A 325 -15.16 5.16 15.98
CA ASP A 325 -14.06 6.09 16.26
C ASP A 325 -12.72 5.56 15.71
N ALA A 326 -12.62 5.49 14.38
CA ALA A 326 -11.38 5.06 13.73
C ALA A 326 -10.18 5.97 14.05
N PHE A 327 -10.42 7.27 14.28
CA PHE A 327 -9.37 8.23 14.66
C PHE A 327 -8.72 7.86 16.00
N ALA A 328 -9.53 7.47 17.00
CA ALA A 328 -9.01 7.00 18.28
C ALA A 328 -8.20 5.70 18.12
N GLU A 329 -8.62 4.79 17.24
CA GLU A 329 -7.84 3.58 16.94
C GLU A 329 -6.48 3.91 16.29
N TYR A 330 -6.45 4.80 15.29
CA TYR A 330 -5.20 5.24 14.69
C TYR A 330 -4.29 5.93 15.71
N ALA A 331 -4.84 6.85 16.51
CA ALA A 331 -4.08 7.57 17.53
C ALA A 331 -3.46 6.62 18.55
N LEU A 332 -4.19 5.56 18.97
CA LEU A 332 -3.63 4.51 19.81
C LEU A 332 -2.40 3.87 19.15
N HIS A 333 -2.51 3.41 17.90
CA HIS A 333 -1.41 2.68 17.26
C HIS A 333 -0.22 3.57 16.92
N TYR A 334 -0.45 4.81 16.49
CA TYR A 334 0.63 5.78 16.31
C TYR A 334 1.31 6.13 17.64
N GLY A 335 0.55 6.25 18.73
CA GLY A 335 1.09 6.47 20.08
C GLY A 335 1.88 5.28 20.62
N LEU A 336 1.56 4.05 20.21
CA LEU A 336 2.36 2.87 20.50
C LEU A 336 3.70 2.86 19.75
N GLY A 337 3.77 3.53 18.59
CA GLY A 337 4.99 3.63 17.78
C GLY A 337 5.06 2.66 16.61
N VAL A 338 3.92 2.26 16.02
CA VAL A 338 3.94 1.48 14.77
C VAL A 338 4.64 2.27 13.65
N ASP A 339 5.42 1.59 12.81
CA ASP A 339 6.15 2.20 11.69
C ASP A 339 5.24 2.40 10.46
N ALA A 340 4.14 1.66 10.37
CA ALA A 340 3.18 1.76 9.29
C ALA A 340 1.78 1.30 9.70
N VAL A 341 0.76 1.76 8.97
CA VAL A 341 -0.61 1.25 9.04
C VAL A 341 -1.11 0.87 7.66
N VAL A 342 -1.67 -0.33 7.54
CA VAL A 342 -2.33 -0.83 6.33
C VAL A 342 -3.84 -0.63 6.51
N THR A 343 -4.44 0.20 5.67
CA THR A 343 -5.80 0.68 5.89
C THR A 343 -6.67 0.71 4.64
N ASP A 344 -7.96 0.43 4.82
CA ASP A 344 -8.99 0.64 3.80
C ASP A 344 -9.37 2.13 3.62
N PHE A 345 -8.96 2.99 4.55
CA PHE A 345 -9.33 4.42 4.63
C PHE A 345 -8.09 5.32 4.78
N PRO A 346 -7.28 5.50 3.71
CA PRO A 346 -6.01 6.22 3.79
C PRO A 346 -6.15 7.69 4.18
N ASP A 347 -7.25 8.34 3.77
CA ASP A 347 -7.59 9.71 4.15
C ASP A 347 -7.61 9.89 5.67
N LEU A 348 -8.33 9.02 6.38
CA LEU A 348 -8.48 9.13 7.82
C LEU A 348 -7.18 8.79 8.56
N ALA A 349 -6.43 7.79 8.05
CA ALA A 349 -5.13 7.43 8.60
C ALA A 349 -4.11 8.58 8.49
N VAL A 350 -4.08 9.29 7.36
CA VAL A 350 -3.23 10.47 7.16
C VAL A 350 -3.60 11.60 8.11
N VAL A 351 -4.89 11.94 8.21
CA VAL A 351 -5.35 12.98 9.14
C VAL A 351 -4.98 12.63 10.59
N ALA A 352 -5.17 11.37 11.00
CA ALA A 352 -4.80 10.92 12.34
C ALA A 352 -3.28 10.99 12.59
N ARG A 353 -2.46 10.63 11.59
CA ARG A 353 -0.99 10.69 11.68
C ARG A 353 -0.54 12.13 11.85
N ASP A 354 -1.04 13.03 11.01
CA ASP A 354 -0.62 14.42 11.00
C ASP A 354 -1.01 15.11 12.33
N ALA A 355 -2.17 14.77 12.90
CA ALA A 355 -2.57 15.21 14.23
C ALA A 355 -1.62 14.68 15.33
N ALA A 356 -1.24 13.40 15.27
CA ALA A 356 -0.30 12.81 16.23
C ALA A 356 1.09 13.46 16.17
N LEU A 357 1.59 13.77 14.96
CA LEU A 357 2.88 14.45 14.77
C LEU A 357 2.85 15.90 15.27
N ALA A 358 1.74 16.61 15.05
CA ALA A 358 1.57 17.97 15.57
C ALA A 358 1.62 17.98 17.11
N ALA A 359 0.87 17.09 17.76
CA ALA A 359 0.85 16.98 19.22
C ALA A 359 2.24 16.65 19.81
N ALA A 360 3.04 15.83 19.11
CA ALA A 360 4.40 15.49 19.53
C ALA A 360 5.41 16.64 19.38
N THR A 361 5.10 17.67 18.58
CA THR A 361 5.97 18.85 18.38
C THR A 361 5.67 19.96 19.40
N GLU A 362 4.48 19.92 20.02
CA GLU A 362 4.03 20.88 21.04
C GLU A 362 4.35 20.45 22.49
N SER A 363 4.74 19.19 22.68
CA SER A 363 5.17 18.60 23.98
C SER A 363 6.67 18.65 24.13
#